data_AF-A0A0L1K9K3-F1
#
_entry.id   AF-A0A0L1K9K3-F1
#
_cell.length_a   1.000
_cell.length_b   1.000
_cell.length_c   1.000
_cell.angle_alpha   90.00
_cell.angle_beta   90.00
_cell.angle_gamma   90.00
#
_symmetry.space_group_name_H-M   'P 1'
#
loop_
_entity.id
_entity.type
_entity.pdbx_description
1 polymer ?
#
loop_
_entity_poly.entity_id
_entity_poly.type
_entity_poly.pdbx_seq_one_letter_code
_entity_poly.pdbx_strand_id
1 'polypeptide(L)'
;MDALFSGWESKQIDVYTDGARSMAGRAAGFATRLQKDVPSGFMRTWCGSHQVDLAVKKALKKLMRELFIRHMTRLIAFLRRSRNLISSLSEWCLDYSKKRWLSLGRGG
;
A
#
# COMPACT_ATOMS: atom_id res chain seq x y z
N MET A 1 -9.09 -12.91 21.31
CA MET A 1 -10.26 -13.33 20.52
C MET A 1 -11.27 -14.04 21.42
N ASP A 2 -10.81 -14.66 22.50
CA ASP A 2 -11.65 -15.35 23.51
C ASP A 2 -12.76 -14.48 24.11
N ALA A 3 -12.49 -13.19 24.31
CA ALA A 3 -13.50 -12.23 24.78
C ALA A 3 -14.62 -11.96 23.76
N LEU A 4 -14.37 -12.18 22.47
CA LEU A 4 -15.36 -11.99 21.39
C LEU A 4 -16.06 -13.30 21.05
N PHE A 5 -15.32 -14.41 21.03
CA PHE A 5 -15.84 -15.74 20.73
C PHE A 5 -14.92 -16.80 21.36
N SER A 6 -15.43 -17.56 22.33
CA SER A 6 -14.68 -18.65 22.95
C SER A 6 -14.53 -19.84 21.98
N GLY A 7 -13.34 -20.44 21.92
CA GLY A 7 -13.07 -21.57 21.01
C GLY A 7 -13.01 -21.14 19.54
N TRP A 8 -12.63 -19.89 19.28
CA TRP A 8 -12.45 -19.35 17.94
C TRP A 8 -11.34 -20.06 17.17
N GLU A 9 -10.38 -20.67 17.87
CA GLU A 9 -9.25 -21.42 17.28
C GLU A 9 -9.71 -22.64 16.48
N SER A 10 -10.88 -23.21 16.80
CA SER A 10 -11.44 -24.35 16.06
C SER A 10 -12.29 -23.93 14.86
N LYS A 11 -12.38 -22.63 14.55
CA LYS A 11 -13.18 -22.09 13.45
C LYS A 11 -12.30 -21.76 12.26
N GLN A 12 -12.93 -21.67 11.09
CA GLN A 12 -12.27 -21.07 9.93
C GLN A 12 -12.17 -19.56 10.14
N ILE A 13 -10.99 -19.00 9.85
CA ILE A 13 -10.68 -17.58 9.99
C ILE A 13 -10.11 -17.08 8.68
N ASP A 14 -10.84 -16.15 8.07
CA ASP A 14 -10.45 -15.52 6.83
C ASP A 14 -9.97 -14.09 7.10
N VAL A 15 -8.74 -13.77 6.69
CA VAL A 15 -8.16 -12.44 6.84
C VAL A 15 -7.91 -11.80 5.48
N TYR A 16 -8.57 -10.67 5.25
CA TYR A 16 -8.39 -9.83 4.09
C TYR A 16 -7.43 -8.69 4.44
N THR A 17 -6.32 -8.57 3.70
CA THR A 17 -5.28 -7.59 4.03
C THR A 17 -4.63 -7.01 2.79
N ASP A 18 -4.26 -5.73 2.85
CA ASP A 18 -3.40 -5.08 1.86
C ASP A 18 -1.93 -5.50 2.01
N GLY A 19 -1.57 -6.23 3.07
CA GLY A 19 -0.20 -6.67 3.30
C GLY A 19 0.69 -5.65 4.00
N ALA A 20 0.09 -4.65 4.65
CA ALA A 20 0.80 -3.79 5.58
C ALA A 20 1.65 -4.61 6.57
N ARG A 21 2.82 -4.09 6.95
CA ARG A 21 3.76 -4.79 7.85
C ARG A 21 3.14 -5.15 9.20
N SER A 22 2.19 -4.35 9.69
CA SER A 22 1.40 -4.64 10.90
C SER A 22 0.47 -5.85 10.76
N MET A 23 0.08 -6.22 9.53
CA MET A 23 -0.78 -7.36 9.24
C MET A 23 0.02 -8.59 8.83
N ALA A 24 0.92 -8.44 7.86
CA ALA A 24 1.64 -9.55 7.22
C ALA A 24 3.10 -9.71 7.67
N GLY A 25 3.60 -8.85 8.57
CA GLY A 25 4.97 -8.91 9.06
C GLY A 25 5.31 -10.24 9.73
N ARG A 26 6.55 -10.72 9.52
CA ARG A 26 6.98 -12.06 9.98
C ARG A 26 7.02 -12.21 11.52
N ALA A 27 7.41 -11.15 12.24
CA ALA A 27 7.59 -11.18 13.70
C ALA A 27 6.36 -10.64 14.47
N ALA A 28 5.69 -9.62 13.92
CA ALA A 28 4.63 -8.89 14.62
C ALA A 28 3.36 -8.66 13.80
N GLY A 29 3.24 -9.29 12.63
CA GLY A 29 2.03 -9.20 11.82
C GLY A 29 0.85 -9.87 12.50
N PHE A 30 -0.27 -9.18 12.66
CA PHE A 30 -1.50 -9.73 13.24
C PHE A 30 -1.93 -11.02 12.53
N ALA A 31 -2.05 -10.99 11.20
CA ALA A 31 -2.44 -12.14 10.40
C ALA A 31 -1.41 -13.28 10.45
N THR A 32 -0.13 -12.96 10.66
CA THR A 32 0.94 -13.95 10.82
C THR A 32 0.88 -14.63 12.18
N ARG A 33 0.51 -13.90 13.24
CA ARG A 33 0.32 -14.46 14.58
C ARG A 33 -0.93 -15.35 14.61
N LEU A 34 -2.03 -14.85 14.06
CA LEU A 34 -3.29 -15.59 13.97
C LEU A 34 -3.14 -16.91 13.20
N GLN A 35 -2.36 -16.90 12.11
CA GLN A 35 -2.03 -18.13 11.36
C GLN A 35 -1.25 -19.16 12.18
N LYS A 36 -0.41 -18.73 13.12
CA LYS A 36 0.34 -19.66 14.00
C LYS A 36 -0.58 -20.32 15.01
N ASP A 37 -1.56 -19.57 15.50
CA ASP A 37 -2.50 -20.06 16.51
C ASP A 37 -3.56 -20.98 15.88
N VAL A 38 -3.84 -20.83 14.57
CA VAL A 38 -4.86 -21.61 13.83
C VAL A 38 -4.30 -22.19 12.52
N PRO A 39 -3.43 -23.21 12.56
CA PRO A 39 -2.69 -23.67 11.39
C PRO A 39 -3.55 -24.36 10.31
N SER A 40 -4.65 -25.01 10.68
CA SER A 40 -5.52 -25.76 9.75
C SER A 40 -6.77 -25.01 9.29
N GLY A 41 -7.13 -23.90 9.95
CA GLY A 41 -8.36 -23.14 9.70
C GLY A 41 -8.15 -21.73 9.17
N PHE A 42 -6.94 -21.36 8.76
CA PHE A 42 -6.61 -19.98 8.42
C PHE A 42 -6.50 -19.76 6.91
N MET A 43 -7.27 -18.81 6.38
CA MET A 43 -7.15 -18.34 5.01
C MET A 43 -6.74 -16.87 4.97
N ARG A 44 -5.76 -16.56 4.12
CA ARG A 44 -5.31 -15.18 3.89
C ARG A 44 -5.60 -14.77 2.45
N THR A 45 -6.37 -13.70 2.30
CA THR A 45 -6.66 -13.10 1.00
C THR A 45 -6.00 -11.74 0.89
N TRP A 46 -5.21 -11.55 -0.16
CA TRP A 46 -4.55 -10.28 -0.44
C TRP A 46 -5.49 -9.35 -1.21
N CYS A 47 -5.47 -8.07 -0.87
CA CYS A 47 -6.19 -7.05 -1.63
C CYS A 47 -5.65 -6.98 -3.07
N GLY A 48 -6.45 -7.41 -4.05
CA GLY A 48 -6.05 -7.45 -5.46
C GLY A 48 -5.63 -6.09 -6.00
N SER A 49 -6.36 -5.02 -5.68
CA SER A 49 -5.99 -3.65 -6.09
C SER A 49 -4.63 -3.23 -5.59
N HIS A 50 -4.26 -3.61 -4.35
CA HIS A 50 -2.93 -3.30 -3.82
C HIS A 50 -1.83 -4.14 -4.48
N GLN A 51 -2.10 -5.41 -4.80
CA GLN A 51 -1.15 -6.25 -5.53
C GLN A 51 -0.86 -5.71 -6.93
N VAL A 52 -1.88 -5.20 -7.63
CA VAL A 52 -1.71 -4.53 -8.93
C VAL A 52 -0.86 -3.27 -8.79
N ASP A 53 -1.13 -2.43 -7.80
CA ASP A 53 -0.31 -1.24 -7.50
C ASP A 53 1.17 -1.60 -7.29
N LEU A 54 1.44 -2.62 -6.46
CA LEU A 54 2.81 -3.09 -6.23
C LEU A 54 3.49 -3.58 -7.51
N ALA A 55 2.77 -4.31 -8.37
CA ALA A 55 3.28 -4.80 -9.64
C ALA A 55 3.62 -3.63 -10.59
N VAL A 56 2.73 -2.65 -10.70
CA VAL A 56 2.94 -1.44 -11.52
C VAL A 56 4.13 -0.64 -11.01
N LYS A 57 4.22 -0.40 -9.69
CA LYS A 57 5.37 0.29 -9.07
C LYS A 57 6.69 -0.43 -9.33
N LYS A 58 6.70 -1.76 -9.23
CA LYS A 58 7.88 -2.57 -9.52
C LYS A 58 8.30 -2.47 -11.00
N ALA A 59 7.35 -2.53 -11.92
CA ALA A 59 7.59 -2.39 -13.36
C ALA A 59 8.14 -0.99 -13.69
N LEU A 60 7.52 0.06 -13.14
CA LEU A 60 7.94 1.44 -13.35
C LEU A 60 9.33 1.70 -12.74
N LYS A 61 9.66 1.14 -11.58
CA LYS A 61 11.00 1.24 -10.99
C LYS A 61 12.06 0.57 -11.87
N LYS A 62 11.71 -0.50 -12.59
CA LYS A 62 12.60 -1.16 -13.55
C LYS A 62 12.74 -0.38 -14.85
N LEU A 63 11.65 0.19 -15.35
CA LEU A 63 11.61 0.91 -16.62
C LEU A 63 12.24 2.31 -16.51
N MET A 64 11.97 3.00 -15.40
CA MET A 64 12.39 4.37 -15.16
C MET A 64 13.62 4.34 -14.27
N ARG A 65 14.79 4.71 -14.81
CA ARG A 65 16.01 4.87 -14.00
C ARG A 65 15.70 5.76 -12.79
N GLU A 66 16.21 5.39 -11.61
CA GLU A 66 16.05 6.14 -10.35
C GLU A 66 16.30 7.66 -10.50
N LEU A 67 17.21 8.03 -11.41
CA LEU A 67 17.49 9.40 -11.82
C LEU A 67 16.25 10.12 -12.37
N PHE A 68 15.50 9.52 -13.28
CA PHE A 68 14.32 10.12 -13.90
C PHE A 68 13.23 10.43 -12.86
N ILE A 69 12.87 9.44 -12.05
CA ILE A 69 11.88 9.61 -10.96
C ILE A 69 12.34 10.69 -9.98
N ARG A 70 13.63 10.72 -9.63
CA ARG A 70 14.20 11.74 -8.75
C ARG A 70 14.14 13.14 -9.35
N HIS A 71 14.49 13.31 -10.62
CA HIS A 71 14.44 14.60 -11.30
C HIS A 71 13.00 15.10 -11.45
N MET A 72 12.06 14.23 -11.85
CA MET A 72 10.65 14.57 -11.92
C MET A 72 10.06 14.93 -10.56
N THR A 73 10.41 14.19 -9.50
CA THR A 73 9.98 14.51 -8.13
C THR A 73 10.49 15.88 -7.68
N ARG A 74 11.76 16.20 -7.97
CA ARG A 74 12.34 17.51 -7.67
C ARG A 74 11.68 18.63 -8.47
N LEU A 75 11.41 18.40 -9.75
CA LEU A 75 10.71 19.35 -10.61
C LEU A 75 9.28 19.60 -10.08
N ILE A 76 8.52 18.56 -9.77
CA ILE A 76 7.18 18.68 -9.17
C ILE A 76 7.24 19.48 -7.85
N ALA A 77 8.22 19.18 -6.98
CA ALA A 77 8.38 19.91 -5.72
C ALA A 77 8.75 21.39 -5.92
N PHE A 78 9.58 21.70 -6.92
CA PHE A 78 9.92 23.06 -7.31
C PHE A 78 8.69 23.81 -7.86
N LEU A 79 7.98 23.20 -8.80
CA LEU A 79 6.77 23.76 -9.41
C LEU A 79 5.66 24.01 -8.39
N ARG A 80 5.48 23.11 -7.41
CA ARG A 80 4.54 23.28 -6.28
C ARG A 80 4.88 24.44 -5.34
N ARG A 81 6.08 25.03 -5.42
CA ARG A 81 6.42 26.22 -4.62
C ARG A 81 6.05 27.53 -5.32
N SER A 82 5.70 27.46 -6.61
CA SER A 82 5.22 28.62 -7.38
C SER A 82 3.71 28.79 -7.19
N ARG A 83 3.29 29.82 -6.44
CA ARG A 83 1.87 30.12 -6.18
C ARG A 83 1.09 30.41 -7.47
N ASN A 84 1.71 31.10 -8.43
CA ASN A 84 1.08 31.45 -9.71
C ASN A 84 0.85 30.20 -10.57
N LEU A 85 1.79 29.25 -10.54
CA LEU A 85 1.68 28.00 -11.27
C LEU A 85 0.66 27.05 -10.63
N ILE A 86 0.55 27.03 -9.30
CA ILE A 86 -0.49 26.26 -8.61
C ILE A 86 -1.88 26.76 -9.02
N SER A 87 -2.07 28.09 -9.08
CA SER A 87 -3.33 28.69 -9.50
C SER A 87 -3.71 28.31 -10.94
N SER A 88 -2.73 28.24 -11.87
CA SER A 88 -3.00 27.83 -13.25
C SER A 88 -3.12 26.31 -13.41
N LEU A 89 -2.40 25.53 -12.60
CA LEU A 89 -2.46 24.06 -12.63
C LEU A 89 -3.70 23.51 -11.92
N SER A 90 -4.26 24.19 -10.92
CA SER A 90 -5.49 23.73 -10.25
C SER A 90 -6.70 23.66 -11.18
N GLU A 91 -6.69 24.40 -12.29
CA GLU A 91 -7.69 24.30 -13.36
C GLU A 91 -7.48 23.08 -14.27
N TRP A 92 -6.26 22.55 -14.38
CA TRP A 92 -5.87 21.50 -15.34
C TRP A 92 -5.51 20.15 -14.72
N CYS A 93 -5.12 20.11 -13.45
CA CYS A 93 -4.62 18.90 -12.81
C CYS A 93 -5.79 18.14 -12.17
N LEU A 94 -6.28 17.12 -12.90
CA LEU A 94 -7.15 16.08 -12.34
C LEU A 94 -6.51 15.57 -11.05
N ASP A 95 -7.24 15.74 -9.94
CA ASP A 95 -6.86 15.44 -8.56
C ASP A 95 -5.84 14.29 -8.51
N TYR A 96 -4.55 14.61 -8.31
CA TYR A 96 -3.51 13.60 -8.15
C TYR A 96 -3.96 12.73 -6.99
N SER A 97 -4.46 11.54 -7.33
CA SER A 97 -5.33 10.78 -6.44
C SER A 97 -4.79 10.80 -5.02
N LYS A 98 -5.59 11.34 -4.10
CA LYS A 98 -5.31 11.35 -2.65
C LYS A 98 -5.10 9.93 -2.09
N LYS A 99 -5.41 8.89 -2.86
CA LYS A 99 -5.15 7.48 -2.51
C LYS A 99 -3.67 7.16 -2.70
N ARG A 100 -3.01 6.81 -1.59
CA ARG A 100 -1.59 6.37 -1.45
C ARG A 100 -1.10 5.38 -2.52
N TRP A 101 -2.01 4.60 -3.10
CA TRP A 101 -1.68 3.61 -4.12
C TRP A 101 -1.44 4.21 -5.50
N LEU A 102 -2.11 5.29 -5.88
CA LEU A 102 -1.91 5.90 -7.21
C LEU A 102 -0.72 6.85 -7.27
N SER A 103 -0.12 7.19 -6.12
CA SER A 103 1.11 7.98 -6.09
C SER A 103 2.34 7.10 -6.32
N LEU A 104 3.13 7.42 -7.35
CA LEU A 104 4.46 6.84 -7.61
C LEU A 104 5.53 7.30 -6.59
N GLY A 105 5.16 8.14 -5.63
CA GLY A 105 6.04 8.66 -4.58
C GLY A 105 6.34 7.63 -3.49
N ARG A 106 7.64 7.48 -3.20
CA ARG A 106 8.30 6.69 -2.14
C ARG A 106 7.49 5.51 -1.58
N GLY A 107 7.62 4.37 -2.24
CA GLY A 107 7.76 3.11 -1.50
C GLY A 107 9.02 3.20 -0.65
N GLY A 108 8.89 2.84 0.64
CA GLY A 108 9.92 2.98 1.67
C GLY A 108 11.23 2.25 1.37
#